data_AF-A0A497P322-F1
#
_entry.id   AF-A0A497P322-F1
#
_cell.length_a   1.000
_cell.length_b   1.000
_cell.length_c   1.000
_cell.angle_alpha   90.00
_cell.angle_beta   90.00
_cell.angle_gamma   90.00
#
_symmetry.space_group_name_H-M   'P 1'
#
loop_
_entity.id
_entity.type
_entity.pdbx_description
1 polymer ?
#
loop_
_entity_poly.entity_id
_entity_poly.type
_entity_poly.pdbx_seq_one_letter_code
_entity_poly.pdbx_strand_id
1 'polypeptide(L)'
;MSTRNLTMVVDRRHAEDNSFGFAANPDVFEGKSYVNMYLHHDGYPEWQGVQLANWITHMQKDEGFTNFGDGSRIASHLVKDFHYNSQYLYPSHNSIDHQYTYIIWVGKPDVWIRCYDQYNGVCVFVAECDKVRAKSSGDFLEYIDWKLYKQNTNKER
;
A
#
# COMPACT_ATOMS: atom_id res chain seq x y z
N MET A 1 -6.75 -5.78 -15.57
CA MET A 1 -5.48 -6.06 -16.28
C MET A 1 -4.54 -6.71 -15.27
N SER A 2 -3.82 -7.80 -15.59
CA SER A 2 -3.19 -8.66 -14.57
C SER A 2 -1.82 -8.19 -14.06
N THR A 3 -1.70 -6.92 -13.67
CA THR A 3 -0.47 -6.40 -13.05
C THR A 3 -0.41 -6.82 -11.59
N ARG A 4 0.61 -7.60 -11.24
CA ARG A 4 0.81 -8.15 -9.90
C ARG A 4 1.52 -7.14 -9.01
N ASN A 5 1.09 -7.02 -7.77
CA ASN A 5 1.75 -6.17 -6.79
C ASN A 5 1.83 -6.85 -5.43
N LEU A 6 2.70 -6.30 -4.59
CA LEU A 6 2.80 -6.67 -3.19
C LEU A 6 2.84 -5.41 -2.34
N THR A 7 2.00 -5.36 -1.31
CA THR A 7 1.94 -4.26 -0.35
C THR A 7 2.52 -4.71 0.99
N MET A 8 3.51 -3.95 1.45
CA MET A 8 4.14 -4.10 2.76
C MET A 8 3.60 -3.05 3.73
N VAL A 9 3.50 -3.41 5.01
CA VAL A 9 3.30 -2.45 6.11
C VAL A 9 4.57 -2.44 6.95
N VAL A 10 5.23 -1.28 7.06
CA VAL A 10 6.54 -1.15 7.71
C VAL A 10 6.56 0.10 8.59
N ASP A 11 7.12 -0.02 9.79
CA ASP A 11 7.34 1.13 10.66
C ASP A 11 8.35 2.08 10.04
N ARG A 12 7.97 3.35 9.89
CA ARG A 12 8.77 4.39 9.25
C ARG A 12 10.12 4.61 9.92
N ARG A 13 10.27 4.30 11.21
CA ARG A 13 11.56 4.42 11.91
C ARG A 13 12.68 3.65 11.20
N HIS A 14 12.34 2.53 10.55
CA HIS A 14 13.31 1.71 9.83
C HIS A 14 13.88 2.37 8.57
N ALA A 15 13.21 3.41 8.06
CA ALA A 15 13.69 4.22 6.95
C ALA A 15 14.43 5.48 7.42
N GLU A 16 14.18 5.97 8.64
CA GLU A 16 14.89 7.12 9.21
C GLU A 16 16.40 6.83 9.38
N ASP A 17 16.76 5.56 9.56
CA ASP A 17 18.15 5.09 9.67
C ASP A 17 18.84 4.86 8.31
N ASN A 18 18.16 5.10 7.18
CA ASN A 18 18.67 4.82 5.83
C ASN A 18 18.92 6.10 5.03
N SER A 19 20.04 6.17 4.30
CA SER A 19 20.41 7.34 3.47
C SER A 19 19.44 7.65 2.33
N PHE A 20 18.73 6.64 1.80
CA PHE A 20 17.68 6.80 0.80
C PHE A 20 16.28 7.00 1.42
N GLY A 21 16.17 6.97 2.75
CA GLY A 21 14.92 7.17 3.47
C GLY A 21 13.79 6.27 2.97
N PHE A 22 12.61 6.86 2.80
CA PHE A 22 11.42 6.16 2.26
C PHE A 22 11.58 5.67 0.82
N ALA A 23 12.57 6.17 0.06
CA ALA A 23 12.79 5.79 -1.34
C ALA A 23 13.70 4.56 -1.50
N ALA A 24 14.32 4.08 -0.41
CA ALA A 24 15.23 2.92 -0.46
C ALA A 24 14.56 1.69 -1.07
N ASN A 25 15.31 0.83 -1.77
CA ASN A 25 14.84 -0.44 -2.35
C ASN A 25 14.13 -1.31 -1.28
N PRO A 26 13.06 -2.08 -1.62
CA PRO A 26 12.28 -2.78 -0.59
C PRO A 26 13.08 -3.85 0.17
N ASP A 27 14.14 -4.42 -0.44
CA ASP A 27 15.05 -5.39 0.19
C ASP A 27 15.69 -4.85 1.49
N VAL A 28 15.88 -3.53 1.60
CA VAL A 28 16.39 -2.85 2.81
C VAL A 28 15.47 -3.07 4.02
N PHE A 29 14.20 -3.36 3.76
CA PHE A 29 13.15 -3.56 4.76
C PHE A 29 12.71 -5.02 4.87
N GLU A 30 13.47 -5.96 4.28
CA GLU A 30 13.23 -7.39 4.46
C GLU A 30 13.26 -7.75 5.96
N GLY A 31 12.30 -8.58 6.38
CA GLY A 31 12.14 -8.98 7.78
C GLY A 31 11.61 -7.89 8.73
N LYS A 32 11.32 -6.68 8.23
CA LYS A 32 10.78 -5.56 9.04
C LYS A 32 9.30 -5.28 8.78
N SER A 33 8.69 -5.97 7.81
CA SER A 33 7.28 -5.81 7.48
C SER A 33 6.38 -6.62 8.41
N TYR A 34 5.24 -6.03 8.77
CA TYR A 34 4.19 -6.71 9.53
C TYR A 34 3.35 -7.63 8.63
N VAL A 35 3.34 -7.36 7.33
CA VAL A 35 2.69 -8.19 6.31
C VAL A 35 3.32 -7.96 4.96
N ASN A 36 3.31 -8.98 4.12
CA ASN A 36 3.61 -8.91 2.68
C ASN A 36 2.38 -9.43 1.93
N MET A 37 1.46 -8.54 1.62
CA MET A 37 0.18 -8.87 0.98
C MET A 37 0.31 -8.79 -0.53
N TYR A 38 0.23 -9.92 -1.20
CA TYR A 38 0.23 -10.01 -2.66
C TYR A 38 -1.19 -9.92 -3.21
N LEU A 39 -1.36 -9.14 -4.29
CA LEU A 39 -2.58 -9.11 -5.09
C LEU A 39 -2.22 -9.40 -6.55
N HIS A 40 -2.97 -10.31 -7.17
CA HIS A 40 -2.70 -10.77 -8.53
C HIS A 40 -3.04 -9.75 -9.63
N HIS A 41 -3.89 -8.76 -9.33
CA HIS A 41 -4.44 -7.83 -10.32
C HIS A 41 -4.28 -6.37 -9.93
N ASP A 42 -4.37 -5.49 -10.95
CA ASP A 42 -4.52 -4.04 -10.85
C ASP A 42 -3.40 -3.33 -10.05
N GLY A 43 -2.21 -3.88 -10.07
CA GLY A 43 -1.04 -3.40 -9.33
C GLY A 43 -0.35 -2.13 -9.82
N TYR A 44 -0.89 -1.44 -10.81
CA TYR A 44 -0.29 -0.22 -11.35
C TYR A 44 -0.41 0.98 -10.37
N PRO A 45 0.56 1.91 -10.35
CA PRO A 45 0.54 3.12 -9.51
C PRO A 45 -0.77 3.92 -9.57
N GLU A 46 -1.31 4.08 -10.77
CA GLU A 46 -2.55 4.82 -11.07
C GLU A 46 -3.80 4.14 -10.49
N TRP A 47 -3.68 2.85 -10.15
CA TRP A 47 -4.75 2.02 -9.61
C TRP A 47 -4.50 1.68 -8.15
N GLN A 48 -3.55 0.78 -7.86
CA GLN A 48 -3.27 0.32 -6.50
C GLN A 48 -2.74 1.44 -5.60
N GLY A 49 -1.90 2.35 -6.12
CA GLY A 49 -1.42 3.50 -5.34
C GLY A 49 -2.58 4.40 -4.88
N VAL A 50 -3.55 4.62 -5.76
CA VAL A 50 -4.76 5.41 -5.47
C VAL A 50 -5.69 4.68 -4.51
N GLN A 51 -5.90 3.37 -4.71
CA GLN A 51 -6.73 2.56 -3.80
C GLN A 51 -6.17 2.53 -2.38
N LEU A 52 -4.85 2.35 -2.22
CA LEU A 52 -4.20 2.41 -0.90
C LEU A 52 -4.39 3.79 -0.25
N ALA A 53 -4.24 4.88 -1.01
CA ALA A 53 -4.44 6.23 -0.49
C ALA A 53 -5.90 6.50 -0.07
N ASN A 54 -6.87 6.02 -0.85
CA ASN A 54 -8.28 6.14 -0.50
C ASN A 54 -8.63 5.29 0.75
N TRP A 55 -8.10 4.08 0.85
CA TRP A 55 -8.27 3.24 2.04
C TRP A 55 -7.66 3.88 3.29
N ILE A 56 -6.42 4.38 3.22
CA ILE A 56 -5.77 5.07 4.35
C ILE A 56 -6.62 6.27 4.81
N THR A 57 -7.10 7.07 3.86
CA THR A 57 -7.97 8.21 4.16
C THR A 57 -9.25 7.77 4.89
N HIS A 58 -9.93 6.74 4.38
CA HIS A 58 -11.12 6.18 5.01
C HIS A 58 -10.83 5.68 6.43
N MET A 59 -9.74 4.93 6.61
CA MET A 59 -9.32 4.44 7.91
C MET A 59 -9.08 5.58 8.91
N GLN A 60 -8.46 6.68 8.48
CA GLN A 60 -8.18 7.83 9.35
C GLN A 60 -9.42 8.68 9.64
N LYS A 61 -10.26 8.96 8.63
CA LYS A 61 -11.37 9.93 8.72
C LYS A 61 -12.68 9.30 9.16
N ASP A 62 -12.97 8.08 8.74
CA ASP A 62 -14.26 7.42 8.99
C ASP A 62 -14.17 6.37 10.10
N GLU A 63 -13.10 5.58 10.13
CA GLU A 63 -12.93 4.48 11.08
C GLU A 63 -12.16 4.88 12.36
N GLY A 64 -11.69 6.14 12.44
CA GLY A 64 -11.07 6.70 13.64
C GLY A 64 -9.63 6.23 13.91
N PHE A 65 -8.95 5.63 12.94
CA PHE A 65 -7.53 5.27 13.04
C PHE A 65 -6.64 6.50 12.82
N THR A 66 -6.83 7.55 13.63
CA THR A 66 -6.15 8.86 13.50
C THR A 66 -4.63 8.77 13.68
N ASN A 67 -4.14 7.74 14.35
CA ASN A 67 -2.72 7.39 14.39
C ASN A 67 -2.52 5.95 13.92
N PHE A 68 -1.75 5.79 12.84
CA PHE A 68 -1.28 4.50 12.35
C PHE A 68 -0.10 3.99 13.21
N GLY A 69 -0.20 4.11 14.53
CA GLY A 69 0.91 3.89 15.47
C GLY A 69 1.30 2.42 15.67
N ASP A 70 0.37 1.49 15.42
CA ASP A 70 0.63 0.04 15.53
C ASP A 70 0.52 -0.60 14.14
N GLY A 71 1.66 -1.00 13.58
CA GLY A 71 1.72 -1.61 12.26
C GLY A 71 1.09 -2.99 12.16
N SER A 72 1.06 -3.76 13.25
CA SER A 72 0.37 -5.07 13.27
C SER A 72 -1.14 -4.88 13.16
N ARG A 73 -1.68 -3.88 13.87
CA ARG A 73 -3.09 -3.51 13.77
C ARG A 73 -3.43 -3.07 12.35
N ILE A 74 -2.65 -2.15 11.76
CA ILE A 74 -2.89 -1.67 10.38
C ILE A 74 -2.78 -2.82 9.36
N ALA A 75 -1.79 -3.71 9.50
CA ALA A 75 -1.65 -4.89 8.65
C ALA A 75 -2.89 -5.79 8.68
N SER A 76 -3.47 -6.03 9.86
CA SER A 76 -4.68 -6.86 9.99
C SER A 76 -5.88 -6.26 9.25
N HIS A 77 -6.07 -4.95 9.32
CA HIS A 77 -7.12 -4.25 8.57
C HIS A 77 -6.86 -4.26 7.06
N LEU A 78 -5.62 -4.01 6.64
CA LEU A 78 -5.23 -4.06 5.22
C LEU A 78 -5.60 -5.41 4.60
N VAL A 79 -5.17 -6.51 5.23
CA VAL A 79 -5.44 -7.87 4.74
C VAL A 79 -6.93 -8.20 4.72
N LYS A 80 -7.69 -7.73 5.72
CA LYS A 80 -9.13 -7.95 5.77
C LYS A 80 -9.83 -7.21 4.63
N ASP A 81 -9.49 -5.94 4.45
CA ASP A 81 -10.22 -5.00 3.62
C ASP A 81 -9.92 -5.15 2.12
N PHE A 82 -8.72 -5.64 1.78
CA PHE A 82 -8.29 -5.96 0.41
C PHE A 82 -8.50 -7.44 0.03
N HIS A 83 -9.16 -8.23 0.88
CA HIS A 83 -9.34 -9.65 0.61
C HIS A 83 -10.24 -9.92 -0.60
N TYR A 84 -9.75 -10.77 -1.51
CA TYR A 84 -10.50 -11.44 -2.57
C TYR A 84 -9.81 -12.76 -2.92
N ASN A 85 -10.38 -13.57 -3.82
CA ASN A 85 -9.91 -14.94 -4.10
C ASN A 85 -8.44 -15.06 -4.58
N SER A 86 -7.86 -13.98 -5.12
CA SER A 86 -6.45 -13.97 -5.56
C SER A 86 -5.55 -13.07 -4.70
N GLN A 87 -5.91 -12.91 -3.42
CA GLN A 87 -5.03 -12.34 -2.38
C GLN A 87 -4.24 -13.44 -1.68
N TYR A 88 -2.94 -13.24 -1.54
CA TYR A 88 -2.04 -14.17 -0.84
C TYR A 88 -1.15 -13.43 0.15
N LEU A 89 -0.73 -14.11 1.22
CA LEU A 89 0.24 -13.58 2.18
C LEU A 89 1.54 -14.37 2.06
N TYR A 90 2.66 -13.66 1.99
CA TYR A 90 3.98 -14.26 1.90
C TYR A 90 4.86 -13.88 3.10
N PRO A 91 5.80 -14.75 3.52
CA PRO A 91 6.72 -14.45 4.61
C PRO A 91 7.72 -13.35 4.23
N SER A 92 8.09 -13.23 2.96
CA SER A 92 8.94 -12.15 2.42
C SER A 92 8.35 -11.65 1.09
N HIS A 93 8.59 -10.38 0.76
CA HIS A 93 8.21 -9.85 -0.54
C HIS A 93 8.97 -10.52 -1.69
N ASN A 94 10.15 -11.07 -1.42
CA ASN A 94 10.96 -11.81 -2.40
C ASN A 94 10.47 -13.25 -2.64
N SER A 95 9.45 -13.71 -1.91
CA SER A 95 8.90 -15.07 -2.07
C SER A 95 7.97 -15.22 -3.28
N ILE A 96 7.68 -14.15 -4.02
CA ILE A 96 6.79 -14.16 -5.17
C ILE A 96 7.22 -13.15 -6.23
N ASP A 97 7.20 -13.54 -7.50
CA ASP A 97 7.42 -12.64 -8.63
C ASP A 97 6.26 -11.65 -8.79
N HIS A 98 6.58 -10.36 -8.81
CA HIS A 98 5.64 -9.25 -8.95
C HIS A 98 6.36 -8.00 -9.46
N GLN A 99 5.63 -7.10 -10.11
CA GLN A 99 6.23 -5.90 -10.70
C GLN A 99 6.37 -4.77 -9.68
N TYR A 100 5.30 -4.46 -8.93
CA TYR A 100 5.27 -3.29 -8.06
C TYR A 100 5.24 -3.67 -6.58
N THR A 101 6.20 -3.15 -5.81
CA THR A 101 6.19 -3.23 -4.35
C THR A 101 5.74 -1.90 -3.76
N TYR A 102 4.62 -1.94 -3.04
CA TYR A 102 4.13 -0.83 -2.25
C TYR A 102 4.60 -0.95 -0.79
N ILE A 103 4.94 0.17 -0.16
CA ILE A 103 5.16 0.24 1.27
C ILE A 103 4.23 1.30 1.85
N ILE A 104 3.45 0.91 2.86
CA ILE A 104 2.72 1.82 3.74
C ILE A 104 3.60 2.06 4.97
N TRP A 105 4.05 3.29 5.12
CA TRP A 105 4.86 3.74 6.23
C TRP A 105 3.98 4.13 7.41
N VAL A 106 4.05 3.34 8.47
CA VAL A 106 3.26 3.50 9.71
C VAL A 106 4.12 4.02 10.86
N GLY A 107 3.52 4.32 12.01
CA GLY A 107 4.20 4.78 13.22
C GLY A 107 4.01 6.26 13.56
N LYS A 108 3.46 7.06 12.64
CA LYS A 108 3.05 8.47 12.87
C LYS A 108 1.70 8.77 12.20
N PRO A 109 1.03 9.88 12.55
CA PRO A 109 -0.24 10.28 11.93
C PRO A 109 -0.11 10.62 10.43
N ASP A 110 1.03 11.15 9.99
CA ASP A 110 1.33 11.39 8.58
C ASP A 110 1.73 10.07 7.91
N VAL A 111 0.79 9.46 7.19
CA VAL A 111 1.01 8.17 6.51
C VAL A 111 1.57 8.42 5.11
N TRP A 112 2.70 7.76 4.82
CA TRP A 112 3.36 7.83 3.53
C TRP A 112 3.21 6.52 2.78
N ILE A 113 3.05 6.63 1.46
CA ILE A 113 3.03 5.49 0.54
C ILE A 113 4.22 5.63 -0.39
N ARG A 114 4.88 4.51 -0.64
CA ARG A 114 5.93 4.40 -1.64
C ARG A 114 5.62 3.28 -2.60
N CYS A 115 5.92 3.48 -3.88
CA CYS A 115 5.84 2.47 -4.93
C CYS A 115 7.21 2.30 -5.58
N TYR A 116 7.64 1.05 -5.75
CA TYR A 116 8.89 0.67 -6.40
C TYR A 116 8.63 -0.36 -7.47
N ASP A 117 9.20 -0.14 -8.65
CA ASP A 117 9.15 -1.06 -9.78
C ASP A 117 10.35 -2.01 -9.67
N GLN A 118 10.09 -3.25 -9.27
CA GLN A 118 11.10 -4.29 -9.08
C GLN A 118 11.78 -4.67 -10.40
N TYR A 119 11.07 -4.61 -11.52
CA TYR A 119 11.60 -5.02 -12.82
C TYR A 119 12.53 -3.97 -13.40
N ASN A 120 12.24 -2.69 -13.16
CA ASN A 120 13.08 -1.58 -13.61
C ASN A 120 14.09 -1.13 -12.54
N GLY A 121 13.98 -1.61 -11.29
CA GLY A 121 14.88 -1.25 -10.20
C GLY A 121 14.75 0.21 -9.75
N VAL A 122 13.59 0.83 -9.94
CA VAL A 122 13.38 2.27 -9.69
C VAL A 122 12.26 2.55 -8.70
N CYS A 123 12.47 3.56 -7.86
CA CYS A 123 11.40 4.11 -7.04
C CYS A 123 10.49 4.97 -7.93
N VAL A 124 9.24 4.54 -8.11
CA VAL A 124 8.25 5.23 -8.97
C VAL A 124 7.76 6.50 -8.30
N PHE A 125 7.39 6.41 -7.02
CA PHE A 125 7.05 7.58 -6.22
C PHE A 125 7.18 7.32 -4.71
N VAL A 126 7.34 8.41 -3.98
CA VAL A 126 7.17 8.49 -2.52
C VAL A 126 6.29 9.70 -2.26
N ALA A 127 5.14 9.50 -1.61
CA ALA A 127 4.22 10.59 -1.34
C ALA A 127 3.41 10.34 -0.07
N GLU A 128 3.09 11.43 0.60
CA GLU A 128 2.06 11.45 1.63
C GLU A 128 0.70 11.13 1.01
N CYS A 129 -0.14 10.40 1.74
CA CYS A 129 -1.44 9.91 1.28
C CYS A 129 -2.31 11.01 0.63
N ASP A 130 -2.39 12.19 1.23
CA ASP A 130 -3.19 13.31 0.71
C ASP A 130 -2.67 13.83 -0.65
N LYS A 131 -1.36 13.78 -0.89
CA LYS A 131 -0.75 14.24 -2.15
C LYS A 131 -0.97 13.24 -3.28
N VAL A 132 -1.01 11.94 -2.99
CA VAL A 132 -1.35 10.91 -3.98
C VAL A 132 -2.74 11.18 -4.54
N ARG A 133 -3.72 11.47 -3.66
CA ARG A 133 -5.11 11.73 -4.07
C ARG A 133 -5.27 13.01 -4.88
N ALA A 134 -4.59 14.09 -4.48
CA ALA A 134 -4.65 15.37 -5.20
C ALA A 134 -4.15 15.28 -6.65
N LYS A 135 -3.26 14.32 -6.95
CA LYS A 135 -2.76 14.07 -8.31
C LYS A 135 -3.72 13.20 -9.14
N SER A 136 -4.54 12.37 -8.50
CA SER A 136 -5.46 11.43 -9.15
C SER A 136 -6.87 11.97 -9.40
N SER A 137 -7.22 13.12 -8.82
CA SER A 137 -8.54 13.76 -8.93
C SER A 137 -8.90 14.32 -10.32
N GLY A 138 -8.03 14.21 -11.32
CA GLY A 138 -8.29 14.65 -12.70
C GLY A 138 -9.06 13.64 -13.56
N ASP A 139 -8.75 12.33 -13.44
CA ASP A 139 -9.23 11.31 -14.40
C ASP A 139 -9.84 10.04 -13.74
N PHE A 140 -9.65 9.80 -12.43
CA PHE A 140 -10.04 8.55 -11.74
C PHE A 140 -11.04 8.75 -10.59
N LEU A 141 -11.92 9.75 -10.74
CA LEU A 141 -12.88 10.19 -9.70
C LEU A 141 -13.85 9.08 -9.24
N GLU A 142 -14.07 8.04 -10.04
CA GLU A 142 -15.00 6.95 -9.68
C GLU A 142 -14.49 6.11 -8.50
N TYR A 143 -13.17 6.02 -8.27
CA TYR A 143 -12.59 5.15 -7.22
C TYR A 143 -12.37 5.84 -5.87
N ILE A 144 -12.89 7.06 -5.69
CA ILE A 144 -12.63 7.90 -4.51
C ILE A 144 -13.40 7.43 -3.28
N ASP A 145 -14.58 6.83 -3.45
CA ASP A 145 -15.37 6.34 -2.33
C ASP A 145 -15.00 4.90 -1.98
N TRP A 146 -14.11 4.76 -1.00
CA TRP A 146 -13.73 3.44 -0.48
C TRP A 146 -14.93 2.60 -0.04
N LYS A 147 -16.01 3.20 0.47
CA LYS A 147 -17.19 2.45 0.95
C LYS A 147 -17.94 1.77 -0.21
N LEU A 148 -17.88 2.33 -1.41
CA LEU A 148 -18.50 1.76 -2.61
C LEU A 148 -17.62 0.71 -3.29
N TYR A 149 -16.29 0.88 -3.26
CA TYR A 149 -15.33 0.04 -3.99
C TYR A 149 -14.49 -0.87 -3.10
N LYS A 150 -14.89 -1.03 -1.84
CA LYS A 150 -14.23 -1.91 -0.88
C LYS A 150 -14.09 -3.31 -1.47
N GLN A 151 -12.84 -3.75 -1.64
CA GLN A 151 -12.53 -4.93 -2.45
C GLN A 151 -13.22 -6.20 -1.91
N ASN A 152 -13.23 -6.39 -0.59
CA ASN A 152 -13.82 -7.58 0.03
C ASN A 152 -15.35 -7.65 0.03
N THR A 153 -16.02 -6.59 -0.42
CA THR A 153 -17.49 -6.54 -0.58
C THR A 153 -17.91 -6.22 -2.01
N ASN A 154 -16.94 -6.07 -2.93
CA ASN A 154 -17.24 -5.80 -4.33
C ASN A 154 -17.75 -7.09 -4.99
N LYS A 155 -19.01 -7.07 -5.45
CA LYS A 155 -19.68 -8.22 -6.07
C LYS A 155 -19.21 -8.51 -7.50
N GLU A 156 -18.47 -7.61 -8.11
CA GLU A 156 -18.04 -7.69 -9.51
C GLU A 156 -16.59 -8.19 -9.68
N ARG A 157 -15.94 -8.61 -8.59
CA ARG A 157 -14.53 -9.05 -8.56
C ARG A 157 -14.34 -10.49 -8.14
#